data_AF-A0A7S2QX39-F1
#
_entry.id   AF-A0A7S2QX39-F1
#
_cell.length_a   1.000
_cell.length_b   1.000
_cell.length_c   1.000
_cell.angle_alpha   90.00
_cell.angle_beta   90.00
_cell.angle_gamma   90.00
#
_symmetry.space_group_name_H-M   'P 1'
#
loop_
_entity.id
_entity.type
_entity.pdbx_description
1 polymer ?
#
loop_
_entity_poly.entity_id
_entity_poly.type
_entity_poly.pdbx_seq_one_letter_code
_entity_poly.pdbx_strand_id
1 'polypeptide(L)'
;RVIMKFKFCGDRDAPDWLLAEMFTISKLSSVRVKLLCGALVERVRARASSSVSTVTTTTTTTAKDDAGVDYAKFRKLVDGAVTAGDVEAVIAALEYTIESAARYDVDERALGRELEQLGLPKEHADAVCKPYGKSREALRE
;
A
#
# COMPACT_ATOMS: atom_id res chain seq x y z
N ARG A 1 -19.38 6.33 -17.60
CA ARG A 1 -18.49 5.89 -16.50
C ARG A 1 -17.38 5.09 -17.16
N VAL A 2 -16.18 5.66 -17.32
CA VAL A 2 -15.06 4.91 -17.91
C VAL A 2 -14.59 3.95 -16.82
N ILE A 3 -14.85 2.66 -17.03
CA ILE A 3 -14.38 1.60 -16.13
C ILE A 3 -12.88 1.46 -16.40
N MET A 4 -12.05 2.03 -15.53
CA MET A 4 -10.60 1.83 -15.58
C MET A 4 -10.29 0.55 -14.82
N LYS A 5 -9.93 -0.51 -15.56
CA LYS A 5 -9.48 -1.77 -14.98
C LYS A 5 -8.00 -1.64 -14.65
N PHE A 6 -7.64 -1.99 -13.41
CA PHE A 6 -6.26 -1.90 -12.93
C PHE A 6 -5.64 -3.29 -12.90
N LYS A 7 -4.44 -3.43 -13.46
CA LYS A 7 -3.71 -4.71 -13.43
C LYS A 7 -3.33 -5.09 -12.01
N PHE A 8 -2.99 -4.10 -11.16
CA PHE A 8 -2.68 -4.38 -9.76
C PHE A 8 -3.90 -4.88 -8.97
N CYS A 9 -5.12 -4.73 -9.51
CA CYS A 9 -6.35 -5.32 -8.99
C CYS A 9 -6.78 -6.60 -9.73
N GLY A 10 -5.94 -7.15 -10.62
CA GLY A 10 -6.28 -8.32 -11.44
C GLY A 10 -7.32 -8.03 -12.52
N ASP A 11 -7.16 -6.90 -13.24
CA ASP A 11 -8.07 -6.42 -14.30
C ASP A 11 -9.48 -6.08 -13.80
N ARG A 12 -9.58 -5.68 -12.54
CA ARG A 12 -10.81 -5.22 -11.87
C ARG A 12 -10.74 -3.75 -11.50
N ASP A 13 -11.87 -3.18 -11.14
CA ASP A 13 -11.94 -1.86 -10.51
C ASP A 13 -11.21 -1.87 -9.16
N ALA A 14 -10.63 -0.72 -8.79
CA ALA A 14 -10.09 -0.52 -7.45
C ALA A 14 -11.24 -0.47 -6.43
N PRO A 15 -11.09 -1.11 -5.25
CA PRO A 15 -12.14 -1.10 -4.25
C PRO A 15 -12.36 0.31 -3.67
N ASP A 16 -13.59 0.64 -3.32
CA ASP A 16 -13.97 2.00 -2.88
C ASP A 16 -13.17 2.48 -1.66
N TRP A 17 -12.86 1.57 -0.72
CA TRP A 17 -12.05 1.90 0.44
C TRP A 17 -10.62 2.32 0.05
N LEU A 18 -10.04 1.72 -1.00
CA LEU A 18 -8.71 2.08 -1.48
C LEU A 18 -8.73 3.45 -2.14
N LEU A 19 -9.78 3.72 -2.94
CA LEU A 19 -9.98 5.02 -3.59
C LEU A 19 -10.11 6.16 -2.57
N ALA A 20 -10.84 5.94 -1.48
CA ALA A 20 -10.95 6.92 -0.40
C ALA A 20 -9.57 7.27 0.19
N GLU A 21 -8.71 6.26 0.36
CA GLU A 21 -7.37 6.47 0.91
C GLU A 21 -6.35 7.06 -0.06
N MET A 22 -6.54 6.92 -1.37
CA MET A 22 -5.64 7.55 -2.36
C MET A 22 -5.58 9.08 -2.17
N PHE A 23 -6.71 9.69 -1.83
CA PHE A 23 -6.76 11.10 -1.48
C PHE A 23 -6.02 11.40 -0.18
N THR A 24 -6.16 10.55 0.85
CA THR A 24 -5.43 10.69 2.12
C THR A 24 -3.92 10.59 1.90
N ILE A 25 -3.46 9.64 1.08
CA ILE A 25 -2.04 9.48 0.71
C ILE A 25 -1.51 10.72 0.00
N SER A 26 -2.30 11.34 -0.88
CA SER A 26 -1.89 12.56 -1.59
C SER A 26 -1.60 13.75 -0.66
N LYS A 27 -2.18 13.77 0.56
CA LYS A 27 -1.92 14.81 1.57
C LYS A 27 -0.59 14.61 2.30
N LEU A 28 0.01 13.43 2.20
CA LEU A 28 1.34 13.16 2.76
C LEU A 28 2.42 13.76 1.86
N SER A 29 3.61 13.98 2.40
CA SER A 29 4.75 14.30 1.54
C SER A 29 5.23 13.05 0.81
N SER A 30 5.73 13.21 -0.42
CA SER A 30 6.31 12.11 -1.21
C SER A 30 7.46 11.41 -0.47
N VAL A 31 8.20 12.13 0.39
CA VAL A 31 9.24 11.57 1.27
C VAL A 31 8.65 10.61 2.31
N ARG A 32 7.54 10.97 2.96
CA ARG A 32 6.85 10.12 3.93
C ARG A 32 6.31 8.87 3.26
N VAL A 33 5.63 9.01 2.11
CA VAL A 33 5.13 7.89 1.31
C VAL A 33 6.26 6.92 0.95
N LYS A 34 7.41 7.43 0.49
CA LYS A 34 8.56 6.60 0.13
C LYS A 34 9.11 5.81 1.33
N LEU A 35 9.21 6.44 2.50
CA LEU A 35 9.68 5.80 3.72
C LEU A 35 8.70 4.74 4.23
N LEU A 36 7.39 5.04 4.18
CA LEU A 36 6.33 4.09 4.51
C LEU A 36 6.40 2.88 3.59
N CYS A 37 6.38 3.08 2.27
CA CYS A 37 6.43 1.99 1.29
C CYS A 37 7.70 1.15 1.43
N GLY A 38 8.85 1.76 1.71
CA GLY A 38 10.08 1.02 1.97
C GLY A 38 9.95 0.05 3.16
N ALA A 39 9.36 0.50 4.27
CA ALA A 39 9.15 -0.37 5.42
C ALA A 39 8.01 -1.38 5.22
N LEU A 40 6.97 -1.05 4.44
CA LEU A 40 5.91 -2.00 4.09
C LEU A 40 6.41 -3.10 3.15
N VAL A 41 7.27 -2.77 2.19
CA VAL A 41 7.92 -3.76 1.31
C VAL A 41 8.70 -4.79 2.12
N GLU A 42 9.51 -4.34 3.09
CA GLU A 42 10.24 -5.24 3.98
C GLU A 42 9.28 -6.10 4.84
N ARG A 43 8.17 -5.51 5.31
CA ARG A 43 7.14 -6.23 6.06
C ARG A 43 6.47 -7.33 5.22
N VAL A 44 6.06 -7.03 3.99
CA VAL A 44 5.44 -8.00 3.08
C VAL A 44 6.43 -9.13 2.77
N ARG A 45 7.70 -8.80 2.51
CA ARG A 45 8.76 -9.79 2.30
C ARG A 45 8.96 -10.71 3.50
N ALA A 46 8.98 -10.14 4.71
CA ALA A 46 9.10 -10.91 5.95
C ALA A 46 7.91 -11.84 6.17
N ARG A 47 6.68 -11.38 5.85
CA ARG A 47 5.46 -12.20 5.93
C ARG A 47 5.46 -13.34 4.90
N ALA A 48 5.86 -13.10 3.66
CA ALA A 48 5.99 -14.14 2.64
C ALA A 48 6.98 -15.26 3.08
N SER A 49 8.02 -14.89 3.82
CA SER A 49 9.00 -15.85 4.35
C SER A 49 8.51 -16.63 5.59
N SER A 50 7.40 -16.21 6.21
CA SER A 50 6.83 -16.83 7.40
C SER A 50 5.42 -17.33 7.08
N SER A 51 5.32 -18.61 6.69
CA SER A 51 4.09 -19.27 6.27
C SER A 51 3.00 -19.28 7.36
N VAL A 52 2.26 -18.19 7.49
CA VAL A 52 0.95 -18.12 8.15
C VAL A 52 -0.02 -17.54 7.15
N SER A 53 -0.88 -18.41 6.66
CA SER A 53 -2.07 -18.05 5.89
C SER A 53 -3.03 -17.35 6.84
N THR A 54 -3.14 -16.03 6.72
CA THR A 54 -4.26 -15.30 7.31
C THR A 54 -5.12 -14.77 6.18
N VAL A 55 -6.15 -15.56 5.89
CA VAL A 55 -7.30 -15.27 5.04
C VAL A 55 -7.77 -13.82 5.20
N THR A 56 -7.83 -13.12 4.07
CA THR A 56 -8.55 -11.85 3.85
C THR A 56 -10.00 -11.98 4.30
N THR A 57 -10.56 -10.99 5.03
CA THR A 57 -11.87 -10.32 4.79
C THR A 57 -12.27 -9.47 6.02
N THR A 58 -12.26 -8.14 5.83
CA THR A 58 -13.09 -7.10 6.48
C THR A 58 -13.78 -7.40 7.81
N THR A 59 -13.42 -6.68 8.89
CA THR A 59 -14.30 -5.74 9.62
C THR A 59 -13.59 -5.15 10.85
N THR A 60 -13.90 -3.89 11.10
CA THR A 60 -13.58 -3.03 12.24
C THR A 60 -13.53 -3.75 13.60
N THR A 61 -12.68 -3.21 14.48
CA THR A 61 -12.73 -3.25 15.96
C THR A 61 -11.88 -4.33 16.68
N THR A 62 -10.80 -3.84 17.30
CA THR A 62 -10.28 -4.25 18.61
C THR A 62 -9.99 -5.73 18.87
N ALA A 63 -8.75 -6.12 18.62
CA ALA A 63 -7.91 -6.95 19.51
C ALA A 63 -6.51 -6.89 18.87
N LYS A 64 -5.55 -6.16 19.43
CA LYS A 64 -4.56 -6.74 20.34
C LYS A 64 -4.25 -8.18 19.89
N ASP A 65 -3.21 -8.33 19.08
CA ASP A 65 -2.15 -9.30 19.28
C ASP A 65 -1.02 -9.09 18.23
N ASP A 66 0.19 -8.93 18.77
CA ASP A 66 1.49 -9.29 18.18
C ASP A 66 1.92 -8.81 16.78
N ALA A 67 2.28 -7.52 16.69
CA ALA A 67 3.43 -7.02 15.88
C ALA A 67 3.76 -5.57 16.29
N GLY A 68 4.04 -5.35 17.57
CA GLY A 68 4.15 -4.02 18.20
C GLY A 68 5.33 -3.13 17.76
N VAL A 69 6.09 -3.47 16.71
CA VAL A 69 7.34 -2.77 16.40
C VAL A 69 7.21 -1.77 15.24
N ASP A 70 6.39 -2.04 14.23
CA ASP A 70 6.38 -1.20 13.02
C ASP A 70 5.27 -0.14 12.99
N TYR A 71 4.10 -0.39 13.58
CA TYR A 71 3.00 0.60 13.57
C TYR A 71 3.36 1.90 14.29
N ALA A 72 4.11 1.85 15.39
CA ALA A 72 4.59 3.05 16.07
C ALA A 72 5.53 3.88 15.18
N LYS A 73 6.33 3.20 14.33
CA LYS A 73 7.24 3.84 13.38
C LYS A 73 6.48 4.41 12.20
N PHE A 74 5.54 3.66 11.63
CA PHE A 74 4.65 4.15 10.57
C PHE A 74 3.85 5.35 11.06
N ARG A 75 3.28 5.27 12.27
CA ARG A 75 2.54 6.36 12.91
C ARG A 75 3.33 7.66 12.93
N LYS A 76 4.60 7.61 13.37
CA LYS A 76 5.49 8.78 13.40
C LYS A 76 5.75 9.36 12.01
N LEU A 77 5.75 8.53 10.96
CA LEU A 77 5.93 8.99 9.58
C LEU A 77 4.68 9.67 9.02
N VAL A 78 3.49 9.31 9.50
CA VAL A 78 2.22 9.92 9.06
C VAL A 78 1.74 11.04 10.01
N ASP A 79 2.40 11.21 11.16
CA ASP A 79 2.01 12.12 12.23
C ASP A 79 1.88 13.58 11.74
N GLY A 80 0.83 14.25 12.23
CA GLY A 80 0.49 15.63 11.91
C GLY A 80 -0.10 15.88 10.51
N ALA A 81 -0.16 14.88 9.62
CA ALA A 81 -0.72 15.04 8.26
C ALA A 81 -2.11 14.40 8.09
N VAL A 82 -2.45 13.38 8.89
CA VAL A 82 -3.73 12.67 8.83
C VAL A 82 -4.21 12.32 10.25
N THR A 83 -5.50 12.00 10.41
CA THR A 83 -6.07 11.69 11.72
C THR A 83 -5.66 10.31 12.22
N ALA A 84 -6.02 9.98 13.47
CA ALA A 84 -5.59 8.72 14.02
C ALA A 84 -6.12 7.47 13.35
N GLY A 85 -7.38 7.50 12.91
CA GLY A 85 -7.96 6.41 12.14
C GLY A 85 -7.37 6.29 10.73
N ASP A 86 -6.99 7.41 10.11
CA ASP A 86 -6.51 7.43 8.72
C ASP A 86 -5.14 6.76 8.54
N VAL A 87 -4.31 6.71 9.59
CA VAL A 87 -2.97 6.12 9.48
C VAL A 87 -3.04 4.63 9.18
N GLU A 88 -3.92 3.90 9.86
CA GLU A 88 -4.08 2.46 9.64
C GLU A 88 -4.66 2.20 8.25
N ALA A 89 -5.58 3.05 7.80
CA ALA A 89 -6.17 2.97 6.48
C ALA A 89 -5.14 3.23 5.36
N VAL A 90 -4.30 4.27 5.51
CA VAL A 90 -3.17 4.56 4.61
C VAL A 90 -2.19 3.39 4.55
N ILE A 91 -1.83 2.84 5.70
CA ILE A 91 -0.92 1.68 5.78
C ILE A 91 -1.54 0.50 5.02
N ALA A 92 -2.80 0.18 5.29
CA ALA A 92 -3.50 -0.91 4.63
C ALA A 92 -3.62 -0.69 3.12
N ALA A 93 -3.87 0.54 2.67
CA ALA A 93 -3.94 0.91 1.26
C ALA A 93 -2.61 0.69 0.53
N LEU A 94 -1.51 1.16 1.13
CA LEU A 94 -0.16 0.98 0.55
C LEU A 94 0.29 -0.49 0.59
N GLU A 95 0.03 -1.21 1.68
CA GLU A 95 0.34 -2.63 1.83
C GLU A 95 -0.43 -3.47 0.81
N TYR A 96 -1.74 -3.25 0.68
CA TYR A 96 -2.58 -3.90 -0.33
C TYR A 96 -2.09 -3.60 -1.75
N THR A 97 -1.70 -2.35 -2.03
CA THR A 97 -1.17 -1.96 -3.34
C THR A 97 0.09 -2.75 -3.68
N ILE A 98 1.04 -2.85 -2.73
CA ILE A 98 2.30 -3.58 -2.90
C ILE A 98 2.04 -5.08 -3.07
N GLU A 99 1.21 -5.67 -2.20
CA GLU A 99 0.90 -7.09 -2.22
C GLU A 99 0.15 -7.49 -3.49
N SER A 100 -0.86 -6.71 -3.88
CA SER A 100 -1.65 -7.01 -5.08
C SER A 100 -0.84 -6.78 -6.35
N ALA A 101 -0.01 -5.73 -6.40
CA ALA A 101 0.92 -5.53 -7.52
C ALA A 101 1.91 -6.70 -7.67
N ALA A 102 2.47 -7.20 -6.56
CA ALA A 102 3.35 -8.36 -6.57
C ALA A 102 2.61 -9.63 -7.03
N ARG A 103 1.41 -9.86 -6.48
CA ARG A 103 0.56 -11.02 -6.78
C ARG A 103 0.14 -11.11 -8.24
N TYR A 104 -0.16 -9.97 -8.87
CA TYR A 104 -0.53 -9.91 -10.29
C TYR A 104 0.67 -9.61 -11.21
N ASP A 105 1.90 -9.69 -10.67
CA ASP A 105 3.15 -9.46 -11.37
C ASP A 105 3.19 -8.16 -12.18
N VAL A 106 2.68 -7.08 -11.59
CA VAL A 106 2.61 -5.78 -12.24
C VAL A 106 3.98 -5.10 -12.18
N ASP A 107 4.45 -4.60 -13.33
CA ASP A 107 5.69 -3.84 -13.41
C ASP A 107 5.57 -2.47 -12.74
N GLU A 108 6.67 -1.92 -12.23
CA GLU A 108 6.66 -0.66 -11.49
C GLU A 108 6.18 0.53 -12.33
N ARG A 109 6.37 0.49 -13.67
CA ARG A 109 5.91 1.56 -14.56
C ARG A 109 4.41 1.48 -14.80
N ALA A 110 3.85 0.28 -14.92
CA ALA A 110 2.41 0.06 -15.01
C ALA A 110 1.73 0.44 -13.70
N LEU A 111 2.28 0.00 -12.56
CA LEU A 111 1.77 0.36 -11.24
C LEU A 111 1.73 1.89 -11.06
N GLY A 112 2.80 2.59 -11.47
CA GLY A 112 2.85 4.06 -11.39
C GLY A 112 1.73 4.73 -12.18
N ARG A 113 1.52 4.30 -13.44
CA ARG A 113 0.43 4.83 -14.29
C ARG A 113 -0.95 4.55 -13.70
N GLU A 114 -1.12 3.38 -13.10
CA GLU A 114 -2.39 2.98 -12.47
C GLU A 114 -2.67 3.80 -11.21
N LEU A 115 -1.67 4.03 -10.37
CA LEU A 115 -1.79 4.92 -9.21
C LEU A 115 -2.07 6.37 -9.61
N GLU A 116 -1.43 6.88 -10.67
CA GLU A 116 -1.72 8.21 -11.21
C GLU A 116 -3.18 8.31 -11.71
N GLN A 117 -3.71 7.27 -12.35
CA GLN A 117 -5.12 7.21 -12.78
C GLN A 117 -6.10 7.15 -11.60
N LEU A 118 -5.69 6.60 -10.46
CA LEU A 118 -6.46 6.60 -9.21
C LEU A 118 -6.42 7.96 -8.49
N GLY A 119 -5.66 8.93 -8.99
CA GLY A 119 -5.59 10.29 -8.45
C GLY A 119 -4.37 10.56 -7.58
N LEU A 120 -3.40 9.64 -7.49
CA LEU A 120 -2.13 9.95 -6.83
C LEU A 120 -1.32 10.94 -7.68
N PRO A 121 -0.72 11.97 -7.06
CA PRO A 121 0.29 12.76 -7.74
C PRO A 121 1.44 11.88 -8.21
N LYS A 122 2.02 12.22 -9.37
CA LYS A 122 3.13 11.47 -9.96
C LYS A 122 4.28 11.22 -8.99
N GLU A 123 4.62 12.21 -8.16
CA GLU A 123 5.68 12.10 -7.16
C GLU A 123 5.40 11.03 -6.10
N HIS A 124 4.13 10.88 -5.71
CA HIS A 124 3.68 9.87 -4.74
C HIS A 124 3.63 8.50 -5.39
N ALA A 125 3.12 8.40 -6.63
CA ALA A 125 3.15 7.16 -7.39
C ALA A 125 4.59 6.66 -7.55
N ASP A 126 5.53 7.52 -7.92
CA ASP A 126 6.97 7.21 -7.97
C ASP A 126 7.54 6.79 -6.60
N ALA A 127 7.08 7.42 -5.52
CA ALA A 127 7.49 7.10 -4.16
C ALA A 127 7.04 5.69 -3.72
N VAL A 128 5.89 5.21 -4.20
CA VAL A 128 5.40 3.84 -4.00
C VAL A 128 6.14 2.85 -4.92
N CYS A 129 6.29 3.19 -6.20
CA CYS A 129 6.79 2.27 -7.21
C CYS A 129 8.30 2.00 -7.09
N LYS A 130 9.09 2.98 -6.64
CA LYS A 130 10.56 2.81 -6.46
C LYS A 130 10.94 1.71 -5.45
N PRO A 131 10.43 1.71 -4.20
CA PRO A 131 10.72 0.62 -3.26
C PRO A 131 10.10 -0.70 -3.70
N TYR A 132 8.90 -0.69 -4.28
CA TYR A 132 8.27 -1.89 -4.84
C TYR A 132 9.14 -2.52 -5.94
N GLY A 133 9.50 -1.78 -6.98
CA GLY A 133 10.28 -2.28 -8.12
C GLY A 133 11.66 -2.84 -7.72
N LYS A 134 12.29 -2.29 -6.67
CA LYS A 134 13.56 -2.82 -6.14
C LYS A 134 13.43 -4.18 -5.49
N SER A 135 12.31 -4.46 -4.83
CA SER A 135 12.10 -5.71 -4.09
C SER A 135 11.08 -6.62 -4.78
N ARG A 136 10.54 -6.23 -5.93
CA ARG A 136 9.48 -6.95 -6.67
C ARG A 136 9.84 -8.41 -6.89
N GLU A 137 11.06 -8.70 -7.32
CA GLU A 137 11.50 -10.08 -7.54
C GLU A 137 11.47 -10.94 -6.26
N ALA A 138 11.74 -10.33 -5.10
CA ALA A 138 11.70 -11.00 -3.80
C ALA A 138 10.29 -11.08 -3.19
N LEU A 139 9.33 -10.33 -3.72
CA LEU A 139 7.93 -10.31 -3.29
C LEU A 139 7.02 -11.19 -4.16
N ARG A 140 7.52 -11.69 -5.31
CA ARG A 140 6.80 -12.65 -6.16
C ARG A 140 6.78 -14.02 -5.46
N GLU A 141 5.66 -14.34 -4.83
CA GLU A 141 5.32 -15.73 -4.45
C GLU A 141 4.70 -16.50 -5.61
#